data_AF-A0A537MSJ3-F1
#
_entry.id   AF-A0A537MSJ3-F1
#
_cell.length_a   1.000
_cell.length_b   1.000
_cell.length_c   1.000
_cell.angle_alpha   90.00
_cell.angle_beta   90.00
_cell.angle_gamma   90.00
#
_symmetry.space_group_name_H-M   'P 1'
#
loop_
_entity.id
_entity.type
_entity.pdbx_description
1 polymer ?
#
loop_
_entity_poly.entity_id
_entity_poly.type
_entity_poly.pdbx_seq_one_letter_code
_entity_poly.pdbx_strand_id
1 'polypeptide(L)'
;MNLLMRFDPIEAVLIIPALAAMLLAVLPGYRLGARSNVMAALATFVVALSLFFDRPAPSPYFHVDDLNNVFVVLTTSVGFTTSVFSASYIGHELQTGRLTPTFLRFYHAMYQVLMFAMNLALVANNIGVMWVAIELATLTTVLMVGIYRTHEALEAAWKYFILGSVGI
;
A
#
# COMPACT_ATOMS: atom_id res chain seq x y z
N MET A 1 -8.49 30.98 13.02
CA MET A 1 -9.05 30.39 14.25
C MET A 1 -10.40 29.78 13.86
N ASN A 2 -10.43 28.64 13.17
CA ASN A 2 -10.44 27.30 13.76
C ASN A 2 -9.52 26.34 13.01
N LEU A 3 -8.38 26.04 13.63
CA LEU A 3 -7.41 25.00 13.26
C LEU A 3 -7.78 23.66 13.94
N LEU A 4 -9.08 23.41 14.09
CA LEU A 4 -9.57 22.12 14.56
C LEU A 4 -9.52 21.19 13.36
N MET A 5 -8.60 20.22 13.41
CA MET A 5 -8.41 19.12 12.46
C MET A 5 -9.77 18.65 11.93
N ARG A 6 -10.16 19.13 10.75
CA ARG A 6 -11.24 18.50 10.00
C ARG A 6 -10.64 17.18 9.54
N PHE A 7 -11.18 16.07 10.03
CA PHE A 7 -10.79 14.76 9.56
C PHE A 7 -11.12 14.72 8.07
N ASP A 8 -10.11 14.78 7.21
CA ASP A 8 -10.27 14.59 5.77
C ASP A 8 -10.05 13.09 5.47
N PRO A 9 -11.10 12.34 5.11
CA PRO A 9 -10.99 10.92 4.81
C PRO A 9 -9.98 10.62 3.70
N ILE A 10 -9.80 11.52 2.72
CA ILE A 10 -8.82 11.33 1.64
C ILE A 10 -7.41 11.36 2.22
N GLU A 11 -7.10 12.35 3.05
CA GLU A 11 -5.80 12.44 3.72
C GLU A 11 -5.56 11.22 4.61
N ALA A 12 -6.58 10.76 5.35
CA ALA A 12 -6.46 9.59 6.19
C ALA A 12 -6.20 8.29 5.40
N VAL A 13 -6.83 8.10 4.23
CA VAL A 13 -6.57 6.95 3.33
C VAL A 13 -5.10 6.91 2.85
N LEU A 14 -4.43 8.07 2.78
CA LEU A 14 -3.03 8.19 2.37
C LEU A 14 -2.06 8.13 3.56
N ILE A 15 -2.36 8.83 4.64
CA ILE A 15 -1.48 8.96 5.81
C ILE A 15 -1.35 7.62 6.54
N ILE A 16 -2.43 6.85 6.69
CA ILE A 16 -2.40 5.57 7.39
C ILE A 16 -1.37 4.60 6.77
N PRO A 17 -1.43 4.26 5.46
CA PRO A 17 -0.44 3.37 4.87
C PRO A 17 0.97 4.00 4.83
N ALA A 18 1.11 5.31 4.64
CA ALA A 18 2.42 5.96 4.69
C ALA A 18 3.10 5.86 6.06
N LEU A 19 2.37 6.15 7.15
CA LEU A 19 2.87 6.01 8.51
C LEU A 19 3.12 4.54 8.86
N ALA A 20 2.23 3.64 8.45
CA ALA A 20 2.40 2.21 8.67
C ALA A 20 3.65 1.67 7.96
N ALA A 21 3.94 2.12 6.73
CA ALA A 21 5.17 1.77 6.01
C ALA A 21 6.43 2.19 6.79
N MET A 22 6.47 3.43 7.29
CA MET A 22 7.60 3.92 8.09
C MET A 22 7.75 3.14 9.40
N LEU A 23 6.64 2.88 10.11
CA LEU A 23 6.65 2.12 11.34
C LEU A 23 7.14 0.68 11.11
N LEU A 24 6.58 0.01 10.10
CA LEU A 24 6.92 -1.37 9.74
C LEU A 24 8.35 -1.51 9.24
N ALA A 25 8.95 -0.47 8.66
CA ALA A 25 10.36 -0.48 8.24
C ALA A 25 11.32 -0.61 9.43
N VAL A 26 10.92 -0.18 10.63
CA VAL A 26 11.75 -0.19 11.84
C VAL A 26 11.35 -1.32 12.80
N LEU A 27 10.07 -1.71 12.84
CA LEU A 27 9.56 -2.70 13.78
C LEU A 27 10.25 -4.08 13.65
N PRO A 28 10.82 -4.62 14.74
CA PRO A 28 11.35 -5.97 14.76
C PRO A 28 10.23 -7.01 15.03
N GLY A 29 10.38 -8.19 14.43
CA GLY A 29 9.55 -9.37 14.73
C GLY A 29 8.34 -9.57 13.82
N TYR A 30 8.21 -10.80 13.28
CA TYR A 30 7.22 -11.11 12.25
C TYR A 30 5.76 -11.02 12.73
N ARG A 31 5.46 -11.45 13.96
CA ARG A 31 4.08 -11.45 14.48
C ARG A 31 3.53 -10.04 14.69
N LEU A 32 4.38 -9.16 15.23
CA LEU A 32 4.01 -7.77 15.44
C LEU A 32 3.91 -7.04 14.10
N GLY A 33 4.85 -7.26 13.18
CA GLY A 33 4.80 -6.72 11.83
C GLY A 33 3.53 -7.14 11.07
N ALA A 34 3.20 -8.43 11.07
CA ALA A 34 2.01 -8.94 10.41
C ALA A 34 0.71 -8.37 11.01
N ARG A 35 0.58 -8.34 12.34
CA ARG A 35 -0.58 -7.75 13.02
C ARG A 35 -0.72 -6.25 12.74
N SER A 36 0.37 -5.50 12.85
CA SER A 36 0.37 -4.06 12.54
C SER A 36 0.00 -3.80 11.08
N ASN A 37 0.48 -4.63 10.14
CA ASN A 37 0.12 -4.53 8.73
C ASN A 37 -1.38 -4.76 8.50
N VAL A 38 -1.96 -5.78 9.12
CA VAL A 38 -3.40 -6.06 9.04
C VAL A 38 -4.22 -4.93 9.64
N MET A 39 -3.82 -4.42 10.82
CA MET A 39 -4.53 -3.32 11.48
C MET A 39 -4.47 -2.03 10.66
N ALA A 40 -3.33 -1.72 10.05
CA ALA A 40 -3.20 -0.58 9.15
C ALA A 40 -4.08 -0.74 7.91
N ALA A 41 -4.05 -1.91 7.25
CA ALA A 41 -4.88 -2.18 6.07
C ALA A 41 -6.39 -2.12 6.40
N LEU A 42 -6.80 -2.66 7.54
CA LEU A 42 -8.17 -2.57 8.03
C LEU A 42 -8.58 -1.12 8.29
N ALA A 43 -7.72 -0.34 8.97
CA ALA A 43 -7.98 1.06 9.25
C ALA A 43 -8.15 1.85 7.94
N THR A 44 -7.25 1.66 6.96
CA THR A 44 -7.36 2.29 5.64
C THR A 44 -8.66 1.89 4.93
N PHE A 45 -9.06 0.62 4.98
CA PHE A 45 -10.33 0.16 4.39
C PHE A 45 -11.56 0.78 5.07
N VAL A 46 -11.59 0.85 6.40
CA VAL A 46 -12.69 1.49 7.15
C VAL A 46 -12.79 2.98 6.81
N VAL A 47 -11.66 3.68 6.71
CA VAL A 47 -11.65 5.08 6.27
C VAL A 47 -12.11 5.21 4.82
N ALA A 48 -11.68 4.32 3.92
CA ALA A 48 -12.14 4.32 2.54
C ALA A 48 -13.67 4.16 2.44
N LEU A 49 -14.30 3.32 3.27
CA LEU A 49 -15.76 3.21 3.33
C LEU A 49 -16.46 4.52 3.73
N SER A 50 -15.80 5.36 4.53
CA SER A 50 -16.37 6.65 4.94
C SER A 50 -16.50 7.64 3.78
N LEU A 51 -15.72 7.49 2.70
CA LEU A 51 -15.80 8.32 1.48
C LEU A 51 -17.15 8.21 0.76
N PHE A 52 -17.94 7.14 1.00
CA PHE A 52 -19.30 7.07 0.48
C PHE A 52 -20.27 8.04 1.14
N PHE A 53 -20.00 8.43 2.39
CA PHE A 53 -20.89 9.25 3.20
C PHE A 53 -20.40 10.70 3.32
N ASP A 54 -19.08 10.89 3.39
CA ASP A 54 -18.46 12.21 3.48
C ASP A 54 -17.47 12.39 2.32
N ARG A 55 -17.79 13.32 1.42
CA ARG A 55 -16.99 13.61 0.23
C ARG A 55 -16.30 14.95 0.42
N PRO A 56 -14.98 14.97 0.64
CA PRO A 56 -14.23 16.21 0.73
C PRO A 56 -14.36 17.03 -0.56
N ALA A 57 -14.34 18.35 -0.42
CA ALA A 57 -14.30 19.22 -1.56
C ALA A 57 -13.01 18.96 -2.38
N PRO A 58 -13.08 18.99 -3.72
CA PRO A 58 -11.90 18.82 -4.56
C PRO A 58 -10.80 19.82 -4.18
N SER A 59 -9.57 19.35 -4.06
CA SER A 59 -8.39 20.18 -3.88
C SER A 59 -7.53 20.18 -5.16
N PRO A 60 -6.54 21.07 -5.30
CA PRO A 60 -5.65 21.07 -6.46
C PRO A 60 -4.86 19.76 -6.66
N TYR A 61 -4.66 18.99 -5.58
CA TYR A 61 -3.84 17.78 -5.60
C TYR A 61 -4.66 16.51 -5.48
N PHE A 62 -5.79 16.55 -4.78
CA PHE A 62 -6.61 15.37 -4.49
C PHE A 62 -8.08 15.59 -4.78
N HIS A 63 -8.71 14.60 -5.40
CA HIS A 63 -10.12 14.58 -5.75
C HIS A 63 -10.68 13.16 -5.72
N VAL A 64 -11.85 12.99 -5.13
CA VAL A 64 -12.63 11.74 -5.15
C VAL A 64 -13.98 12.01 -5.83
N ASP A 65 -14.24 11.28 -6.91
CA ASP A 65 -15.50 11.23 -7.66
C ASP A 65 -16.24 9.90 -7.39
N ASP A 66 -17.38 9.69 -8.07
CA ASP A 66 -18.18 8.48 -7.89
C ASP A 66 -17.46 7.20 -8.34
N LEU A 67 -16.60 7.30 -9.35
CA LEU A 67 -15.93 6.16 -9.96
C LEU A 67 -14.70 5.76 -9.15
N ASN A 68 -13.82 6.71 -8.84
CA ASN A 68 -12.59 6.42 -8.12
C ASN A 68 -12.86 6.01 -6.67
N ASN A 69 -13.96 6.45 -6.04
CA ASN A 69 -14.36 6.00 -4.71
C ASN A 69 -14.58 4.47 -4.68
N VAL A 70 -15.27 3.93 -5.70
CA VAL A 70 -15.46 2.48 -5.83
C VAL A 70 -14.11 1.77 -5.94
N PHE A 71 -13.17 2.31 -6.72
CA PHE A 71 -11.83 1.73 -6.87
C PHE A 71 -10.96 1.84 -5.62
N VAL A 72 -11.06 2.93 -4.84
CA VAL A 72 -10.34 3.08 -3.57
C VAL A 72 -10.83 2.05 -2.55
N VAL A 73 -12.15 1.89 -2.44
CA VAL A 73 -12.76 0.89 -1.54
C VAL A 73 -12.42 -0.53 -1.98
N LEU A 74 -12.47 -0.82 -3.28
CA LEU A 74 -12.10 -2.12 -3.82
C LEU A 74 -10.62 -2.43 -3.55
N THR A 75 -9.73 -1.49 -3.86
CA THR A 75 -8.28 -1.62 -3.64
C THR A 75 -7.98 -1.88 -2.17
N THR A 76 -8.56 -1.10 -1.26
CA THR A 76 -8.34 -1.25 0.19
C THR A 76 -8.98 -2.50 0.77
N SER A 77 -10.11 -2.98 0.23
CA SER A 77 -10.72 -4.26 0.60
C SER A 77 -9.85 -5.45 0.19
N VAL A 78 -9.38 -5.47 -1.06
CA VAL A 78 -8.45 -6.49 -1.56
C VAL A 78 -7.14 -6.43 -0.78
N GLY A 79 -6.64 -5.24 -0.47
CA GLY A 79 -5.47 -5.04 0.38
C GLY A 79 -5.69 -5.63 1.79
N PHE A 80 -6.77 -5.27 2.46
CA PHE A 80 -7.07 -5.80 3.79
C PHE A 80 -7.14 -7.33 3.80
N THR A 81 -7.94 -7.94 2.92
CA THR A 81 -8.09 -9.39 2.84
C THR A 81 -6.78 -10.10 2.51
N THR A 82 -5.98 -9.54 1.59
CA THR A 82 -4.64 -10.04 1.26
C THR A 82 -3.70 -9.96 2.47
N SER A 83 -3.77 -8.88 3.25
CA SER A 83 -2.96 -8.73 4.46
C SER A 83 -3.28 -9.78 5.52
N VAL A 84 -4.57 -10.12 5.68
CA VAL A 84 -5.04 -11.17 6.61
C VAL A 84 -4.53 -12.54 6.16
N PHE A 85 -4.66 -12.86 4.88
CA PHE A 85 -4.13 -14.10 4.32
C PHE A 85 -2.61 -14.19 4.49
N SER A 86 -1.90 -13.12 4.12
CA SER A 86 -0.44 -13.03 4.21
C SER A 86 0.07 -13.20 5.65
N ALA A 87 -0.64 -12.66 6.65
CA ALA A 87 -0.27 -12.81 8.05
C ALA A 87 -0.22 -14.28 8.52
N SER A 88 -1.15 -15.11 8.02
CA SER A 88 -1.13 -16.56 8.28
C SER A 88 -0.04 -17.26 7.46
N TYR A 89 0.09 -16.90 6.19
CA TYR A 89 1.02 -17.54 5.25
C TYR A 89 2.49 -17.33 5.63
N ILE A 90 2.87 -16.13 6.05
CA ILE A 90 4.24 -15.79 6.47
C ILE A 90 4.69 -16.65 7.66
N GLY A 91 3.78 -16.99 8.56
CA GLY A 91 4.09 -17.89 9.68
C GLY A 91 4.54 -19.28 9.20
N HIS A 92 4.01 -19.75 8.07
CA HIS A 92 4.41 -21.00 7.44
C HIS A 92 5.75 -20.87 6.70
N GLU A 93 5.95 -19.81 5.93
CA GLU A 93 7.22 -19.55 5.21
C GLU A 93 8.43 -19.36 6.13
N LEU A 94 8.21 -18.81 7.34
CA LEU A 94 9.27 -18.68 8.34
C LEU A 94 9.70 -20.06 8.88
N GLN A 95 8.79 -21.03 8.95
CA GLN A 95 9.09 -22.40 9.40
C GLN A 95 9.84 -23.20 8.32
N THR A 96 9.59 -22.92 7.05
CA THR A 96 10.29 -23.56 5.92
C THR A 96 11.66 -22.94 5.62
N GLY A 97 11.99 -21.82 6.27
CA GLY A 97 13.33 -21.18 6.22
C GLY A 97 13.62 -20.40 4.94
N ARG A 98 12.62 -20.18 4.07
CA ARG A 98 12.79 -19.50 2.77
C ARG A 98 12.90 -17.98 2.89
N LEU A 99 12.43 -17.39 4.00
CA LEU A 99 12.42 -15.95 4.24
C LEU A 99 13.08 -15.61 5.58
N THR A 100 14.01 -14.65 5.56
CA THR A 100 14.63 -14.13 6.79
C THR A 100 13.72 -13.09 7.46
N PRO A 101 13.81 -12.90 8.79
CA PRO A 101 13.04 -11.87 9.49
C PRO A 101 13.23 -10.45 8.92
N THR A 102 14.42 -10.14 8.40
CA THR A 102 14.72 -8.85 7.76
C THR A 102 13.91 -8.65 6.48
N PHE A 103 13.80 -9.69 5.65
CA PHE A 103 12.98 -9.61 4.43
C PHE A 103 11.49 -9.54 4.73
N LEU A 104 11.02 -10.16 5.81
CA LEU A 104 9.62 -10.00 6.25
C LEU A 104 9.29 -8.57 6.69
N ARG A 105 10.23 -7.90 7.37
CA ARG A 105 10.09 -6.49 7.72
C ARG A 105 9.97 -5.62 6.45
N PHE A 106 10.87 -5.87 5.50
CA PHE A 106 10.86 -5.20 4.21
C PHE A 106 9.56 -5.46 3.44
N TYR A 107 9.05 -6.69 3.44
CA TYR A 107 7.79 -7.07 2.83
C TYR A 107 6.61 -6.24 3.37
N HIS A 108 6.44 -6.18 4.70
CA HIS A 108 5.33 -5.44 5.30
C HIS A 108 5.43 -3.92 5.07
N ALA A 109 6.64 -3.37 5.09
CA ALA A 109 6.85 -1.96 4.74
C ALA A 109 6.48 -1.70 3.27
N MET A 110 7.00 -2.49 2.34
CA MET A 110 6.68 -2.37 0.90
C MET A 110 5.21 -2.62 0.60
N TYR A 111 4.56 -3.52 1.34
CA TYR A 111 3.12 -3.73 1.24
C TYR A 111 2.34 -2.44 1.48
N GLN A 112 2.68 -1.71 2.54
CA GLN A 112 2.02 -0.43 2.86
C GLN A 112 2.43 0.70 1.90
N VAL A 113 3.67 0.71 1.39
CA VAL A 113 4.07 1.65 0.32
C VAL A 113 3.24 1.41 -0.94
N LEU A 114 3.00 0.15 -1.32
CA LEU A 114 2.17 -0.19 -2.46
C LEU A 114 0.72 0.27 -2.25
N MET A 115 0.14 0.01 -1.08
CA MET A 115 -1.22 0.49 -0.76
C MET A 115 -1.32 2.01 -0.81
N PHE A 116 -0.31 2.72 -0.28
CA PHE A 116 -0.22 4.18 -0.38
C PHE A 116 -0.18 4.64 -1.83
N ALA A 117 0.72 4.08 -2.65
CA ALA A 117 0.92 4.47 -4.03
C ALA A 117 -0.34 4.23 -4.89
N MET A 118 -0.99 3.08 -4.73
CA MET A 118 -2.24 2.75 -5.43
C MET A 118 -3.36 3.72 -5.05
N ASN A 119 -3.54 4.03 -3.76
CA ASN A 119 -4.54 4.99 -3.32
C ASN A 119 -4.21 6.40 -3.82
N LEU A 120 -2.94 6.82 -3.76
CA LEU A 120 -2.49 8.12 -4.24
C LEU A 120 -2.79 8.31 -5.73
N ALA A 121 -2.54 7.29 -6.55
CA ALA A 121 -2.85 7.32 -7.98
C ALA A 121 -4.36 7.51 -8.23
N LEU A 122 -5.22 6.83 -7.46
CA LEU A 122 -6.66 6.89 -7.63
C LEU A 122 -7.27 8.24 -7.22
N VAL A 123 -6.71 8.88 -6.19
CA VAL A 123 -7.23 10.17 -5.66
C VAL A 123 -6.51 11.38 -6.23
N ALA A 124 -5.50 11.20 -7.09
CA ALA A 124 -4.72 12.31 -7.65
C ALA A 124 -5.56 13.17 -8.60
N ASN A 125 -5.57 14.49 -8.36
CA ASN A 125 -6.18 15.49 -9.24
C ASN A 125 -5.15 16.16 -10.17
N ASN A 126 -3.94 15.61 -10.25
CA ASN A 126 -2.85 16.12 -11.07
C ASN A 126 -2.13 14.95 -11.75
N ILE A 127 -1.96 15.03 -13.07
CA ILE A 127 -1.33 13.97 -13.88
C ILE A 127 0.09 13.68 -13.40
N GLY A 128 0.86 14.69 -12.98
CA GLY A 128 2.21 14.51 -12.45
C GLY A 128 2.21 13.72 -11.13
N VAL A 129 1.29 14.03 -10.21
CA VAL A 129 1.15 13.27 -8.95
C VAL A 129 0.72 11.83 -9.23
N MET A 130 -0.25 11.65 -10.13
CA MET A 130 -0.72 10.33 -10.56
C MET A 130 0.43 9.51 -11.16
N TRP A 131 1.22 10.10 -12.06
CA TRP A 131 2.37 9.44 -12.68
C TRP A 131 3.41 9.00 -11.64
N VAL A 132 3.79 9.90 -10.72
CA VAL A 132 4.73 9.56 -9.63
C VAL A 132 4.18 8.41 -8.77
N ALA A 133 2.88 8.41 -8.48
CA ALA A 133 2.24 7.37 -7.70
C ALA A 133 2.26 6.01 -8.42
N ILE A 134 1.98 5.99 -9.72
CA ILE A 134 2.02 4.77 -10.54
C ILE A 134 3.45 4.23 -10.61
N GLU A 135 4.45 5.07 -10.85
CA GLU A 135 5.86 4.65 -10.86
C GLU A 135 6.31 4.11 -9.49
N LEU A 136 5.88 4.75 -8.40
CA LEU A 136 6.15 4.26 -7.05
C LEU A 136 5.54 2.88 -6.82
N ALA A 137 4.30 2.65 -7.30
CA ALA A 137 3.65 1.34 -7.22
C ALA A 137 4.43 0.27 -8.04
N THR A 138 4.89 0.63 -9.23
CA THR A 138 5.71 -0.24 -10.09
C THR A 138 7.02 -0.62 -9.41
N LEU A 139 7.80 0.36 -8.94
CA LEU A 139 9.07 0.13 -8.26
C LEU A 139 8.90 -0.72 -6.99
N THR A 140 7.85 -0.43 -6.21
CA THR A 140 7.53 -1.21 -5.00
C THR A 140 7.21 -2.66 -5.35
N THR A 141 6.45 -2.89 -6.42
CA THR A 141 6.11 -4.24 -6.90
C THR A 141 7.36 -5.00 -7.36
N VAL A 142 8.24 -4.36 -8.13
CA VAL A 142 9.53 -4.95 -8.56
C VAL A 142 10.35 -5.44 -7.36
N LEU A 143 10.44 -4.61 -6.32
CA LEU A 143 11.15 -4.95 -5.08
C LEU A 143 10.49 -6.13 -4.35
N MET A 144 9.16 -6.19 -4.33
CA MET A 144 8.41 -7.29 -3.71
C MET A 144 8.52 -8.60 -4.49
N VAL A 145 8.51 -8.57 -5.82
CA VAL A 145 8.69 -9.77 -6.67
C VAL A 145 10.08 -10.36 -6.46
N GLY A 146 11.11 -9.52 -6.37
CA GLY A 146 12.50 -9.93 -6.16
C GLY A 146 12.85 -10.37 -4.73
N ILE A 147 11.89 -10.43 -3.81
CA ILE A 147 12.15 -10.59 -2.36
C ILE A 147 12.88 -11.90 -2.01
N TYR A 148 12.59 -12.99 -2.72
CA TYR A 148 13.20 -14.29 -2.48
C TYR A 148 14.65 -14.40 -2.96
N ARG A 149 15.13 -13.43 -3.77
CA ARG A 149 16.51 -13.37 -4.30
C ARG A 149 17.00 -14.66 -5.00
N THR A 150 16.08 -15.45 -5.56
CA THR A 150 16.44 -16.55 -6.46
C THR A 150 16.65 -16.03 -7.87
N HIS A 151 17.27 -16.83 -8.74
CA HIS A 151 17.52 -16.44 -10.13
C HIS A 151 16.20 -16.12 -10.86
N GLU A 152 15.20 -16.96 -10.67
CA GLU A 152 13.87 -16.85 -11.27
C GLU A 152 13.13 -15.61 -10.74
N ALA A 153 13.21 -15.32 -9.44
CA ALA A 153 12.58 -14.15 -8.84
C ALA A 153 13.19 -12.83 -9.35
N LEU A 154 14.52 -12.78 -9.49
CA LEU A 154 15.22 -11.62 -10.02
C LEU A 154 14.98 -11.42 -11.52
N GLU A 155 14.94 -12.51 -12.29
CA GLU A 155 14.59 -12.46 -13.71
C GLU A 155 13.15 -11.96 -13.92
N ALA A 156 12.20 -12.45 -13.11
CA ALA A 156 10.82 -11.99 -13.15
C ALA A 156 10.70 -10.49 -12.77
N ALA A 157 11.38 -10.06 -11.71
CA ALA A 157 11.38 -8.67 -11.27
C ALA A 157 11.94 -7.72 -12.34
N TRP A 158 13.04 -8.09 -12.99
CA TRP A 158 13.65 -7.29 -14.06
C TRP A 158 12.78 -7.25 -15.32
N LYS A 159 12.18 -8.37 -15.72
CA LYS A 159 11.22 -8.40 -16.85
C LYS A 159 10.01 -7.52 -16.56
N TYR A 160 9.46 -7.59 -15.35
CA TYR A 160 8.33 -6.77 -14.93
C TYR A 160 8.71 -5.27 -14.93
N PHE A 161 9.90 -4.93 -14.44
CA PHE A 161 10.39 -3.54 -14.45
C PHE A 161 10.47 -2.97 -15.87
N ILE A 162 11.11 -3.68 -16.80
CA ILE A 162 11.22 -3.22 -18.20
C ILE A 162 9.84 -3.05 -18.83
N LEU A 163 8.94 -4.04 -18.67
CA LEU A 163 7.61 -3.98 -19.26
C LEU A 163 6.77 -2.84 -18.65
N GLY A 164 6.88 -2.63 -17.34
CA GLY A 164 6.19 -1.56 -16.62
C GLY A 164 6.66 -0.17 -17.05
N SER A 165 7.98 0.06 -17.07
CA SER A 165 8.55 1.37 -17.41
C SER A 165 8.39 1.79 -18.88
N VAL A 166 8.09 0.86 -19.80
CA VAL A 166 7.79 1.20 -21.20
C VAL A 166 6.32 1.57 -21.39
N GLY A 167 5.43 1.07 -20.52
CA GLY A 167 3.99 1.30 -20.60
C GLY A 167 3.50 2.61 -19.98
N ILE A 168 4.35 3.29 -19.22
CA ILE A 168 4.09 4.55 -18.49
C ILE A 168 4.87 5.68 -19.14
#